data_AF-A0A841RSL8-F1
#
_entry.id   AF-A0A841RSL8-F1
#
_cell.length_a   1.000
_cell.length_b   1.000
_cell.length_c   1.000
_cell.angle_alpha   90.00
_cell.angle_beta   90.00
_cell.angle_gamma   90.00
#
_symmetry.space_group_name_H-M   'P 1'
#
loop_
_entity.id
_entity.type
_entity.pdbx_description
1 polymer ?
#
loop_
_entity_poly.entity_id
_entity_poly.type
_entity_poly.pdbx_seq_one_letter_code
_entity_poly.pdbx_strand_id
1 'polypeptide(L)'
;MDLHRKYAEKFNISNEELEATEPSATMTAYTSYMISQAQLGGVENAIAAVLACAWSYNWIGKKLAEWPGALEHDLYENWVQMYSSEVSLKLLKTVST
;
A
#
# COMPACT_ATOMS: atom_id res chain seq x y z
N MET A 1 7.40 0.18 -10.64
CA MET A 1 8.02 -0.81 -9.74
C MET A 1 9.28 -0.30 -9.05
N ASP A 2 9.95 0.73 -9.57
CA ASP A 2 11.22 1.25 -9.04
C ASP A 2 11.19 1.62 -7.56
N LEU A 3 10.08 2.18 -7.07
CA LEU A 3 9.89 2.48 -5.65
C LEU A 3 10.05 1.21 -4.79
N HIS A 4 9.38 0.12 -5.16
CA HIS A 4 9.40 -1.13 -4.41
C HIS A 4 10.77 -1.81 -4.48
N ARG A 5 11.43 -1.81 -5.64
CA ARG A 5 12.79 -2.34 -5.82
C ARG A 5 13.79 -1.63 -4.91
N LYS A 6 13.82 -0.29 -4.96
CA LYS A 6 14.67 0.54 -4.09
C LYS A 6 14.40 0.32 -2.61
N TYR A 7 13.16 0.06 -2.23
CA TYR A 7 12.81 -0.23 -0.84
C TYR A 7 13.29 -1.62 -0.42
N ALA A 8 13.11 -2.64 -1.26
CA ALA A 8 13.58 -4.01 -1.02
C ALA A 8 15.11 -4.08 -0.89
N GLU A 9 15.85 -3.31 -1.67
CA GLU A 9 17.32 -3.19 -1.57
C GLU A 9 17.77 -2.75 -0.17
N LYS A 10 17.01 -1.90 0.54
CA LYS A 10 17.31 -1.51 1.94
C LYS A 10 17.23 -2.69 2.92
N PHE A 11 16.50 -3.74 2.57
CA PHE A 11 16.39 -4.98 3.33
C PHE A 11 17.34 -6.08 2.81
N ASN A 12 18.27 -5.74 1.92
CA ASN A 12 19.17 -6.68 1.24
C ASN A 12 18.44 -7.73 0.38
N ILE A 13 17.22 -7.42 -0.08
CA ILE A 13 16.47 -8.27 -1.00
C ILE A 13 16.84 -7.88 -2.43
N SER A 14 17.36 -8.83 -3.20
CA SER A 14 17.75 -8.59 -4.59
C SER A 14 16.53 -8.47 -5.52
N ASN A 15 16.70 -7.86 -6.69
CA ASN A 15 15.62 -7.82 -7.69
C ASN A 15 15.18 -9.22 -8.15
N GLU A 16 16.13 -10.13 -8.30
CA GLU A 16 15.86 -11.52 -8.68
C GLU A 16 15.06 -12.25 -7.60
N GLU A 17 15.45 -12.09 -6.33
CA GLU A 17 14.72 -12.65 -5.18
C GLU A 17 13.31 -12.06 -5.06
N LEU A 18 13.16 -10.74 -5.22
CA LEU A 18 11.87 -10.07 -5.18
C LEU A 18 10.93 -10.55 -6.28
N GLU A 19 11.44 -10.78 -7.50
CA GLU A 19 10.65 -11.25 -8.64
C GLU A 19 10.34 -12.75 -8.57
N ALA A 20 11.24 -13.55 -7.99
CA ALA A 20 11.05 -15.00 -7.79
C ALA A 20 10.19 -15.34 -6.56
N THR A 21 9.81 -14.34 -5.75
CA THR A 21 8.98 -14.56 -4.56
C THR A 21 7.57 -14.98 -4.95
N GLU A 22 7.20 -16.21 -4.61
CA GLU A 22 5.85 -16.74 -4.82
C GLU A 22 4.83 -16.04 -3.90
N PRO A 23 3.71 -15.53 -4.44
CA PRO A 23 2.69 -14.89 -3.63
C PRO A 23 1.99 -15.90 -2.72
N SER A 24 1.72 -15.47 -1.48
CA SER A 24 0.92 -16.29 -0.56
C SER A 24 -0.52 -16.46 -1.07
N ALA A 25 -1.21 -17.51 -0.61
CA ALA A 25 -2.61 -17.74 -0.95
C ALA A 25 -3.51 -16.52 -0.65
N THR A 26 -3.25 -15.82 0.45
CA THR A 26 -3.95 -14.58 0.81
C THR A 26 -3.68 -13.46 -0.18
N MET A 27 -2.43 -13.27 -0.60
CA MET A 27 -2.07 -12.26 -1.60
C MET A 27 -2.77 -12.54 -2.94
N THR A 28 -2.72 -13.78 -3.41
CA THR A 28 -3.37 -14.21 -4.66
C THR A 28 -4.89 -14.04 -4.59
N ALA A 29 -5.53 -14.42 -3.48
CA ALA A 29 -6.97 -14.24 -3.30
C ALA A 29 -7.35 -12.75 -3.26
N TYR A 30 -6.56 -11.93 -2.56
CA TYR A 30 -6.79 -10.50 -2.44
C TYR A 30 -6.70 -9.78 -3.80
N THR A 31 -5.66 -10.06 -4.58
CA THR A 31 -5.50 -9.46 -5.91
C THR A 31 -6.52 -10.00 -6.92
N SER A 32 -6.85 -11.29 -6.85
CA SER A 32 -7.91 -11.89 -7.69
C SER A 32 -9.27 -11.24 -7.42
N TYR A 33 -9.60 -10.95 -6.15
CA TYR A 33 -10.82 -10.24 -5.80
C TYR A 33 -10.87 -8.84 -6.43
N MET A 34 -9.79 -8.05 -6.29
CA MET A 34 -9.72 -6.72 -6.89
C MET A 34 -9.89 -6.75 -8.42
N ILE A 35 -9.21 -7.69 -9.10
CA ILE A 35 -9.33 -7.87 -10.55
C ILE A 35 -10.76 -8.26 -10.94
N SER A 36 -11.38 -9.18 -10.19
CA SER A 36 -12.76 -9.61 -10.42
C SER A 36 -13.76 -8.44 -10.29
N GLN A 37 -13.63 -7.61 -9.25
CA GLN A 37 -14.47 -6.42 -9.10
C GLN A 37 -14.28 -5.42 -10.25
N ALA A 38 -13.03 -5.23 -10.72
CA ALA A 38 -12.74 -4.35 -11.85
C ALA A 38 -13.30 -4.87 -13.18
N GLN A 39 -13.36 -6.18 -13.38
CA GLN A 39 -13.86 -6.79 -14.62
C GLN A 39 -15.38 -6.93 -14.66
N LEU A 40 -16.01 -7.24 -13.52
CA LEU A 40 -17.41 -7.66 -13.46
C LEU A 40 -18.32 -6.66 -12.74
N GLY A 41 -17.78 -5.85 -11.84
CA GLY A 41 -18.57 -5.04 -10.90
C GLY A 41 -18.77 -3.58 -11.31
N GLY A 42 -18.20 -3.13 -12.43
CA GLY A 42 -18.24 -1.72 -12.83
C GLY A 42 -17.21 -0.86 -12.10
N VAL A 43 -17.18 0.44 -12.44
CA VAL A 43 -16.16 1.39 -11.96
C VAL A 43 -16.29 1.65 -10.46
N GLU A 44 -17.52 1.68 -9.96
CA GLU A 44 -17.87 1.86 -8.56
C GLU A 44 -17.32 0.73 -7.68
N ASN A 45 -17.44 -0.53 -8.12
CA ASN A 45 -16.91 -1.67 -7.38
C ASN A 45 -15.38 -1.72 -7.45
N ALA A 46 -14.80 -1.38 -8.60
CA ALA A 46 -13.35 -1.26 -8.75
C ALA A 46 -12.77 -0.21 -7.78
N ILE A 47 -13.41 0.96 -7.70
CA ILE A 47 -13.04 2.03 -6.78
C ILE A 47 -13.18 1.55 -5.33
N ALA A 48 -14.32 0.96 -4.96
CA ALA A 48 -14.56 0.47 -3.61
C ALA A 48 -13.52 -0.59 -3.18
N ALA A 49 -13.16 -1.51 -4.08
CA ALA A 49 -12.19 -2.57 -3.81
C ALA A 49 -10.78 -2.01 -3.52
N VAL A 50 -10.35 -0.97 -4.25
CA VAL A 50 -9.03 -0.34 -4.04
C VAL A 50 -9.03 0.66 -2.87
N LEU A 51 -10.17 1.33 -2.63
CA LEU A 51 -10.29 2.36 -1.60
C LEU A 51 -10.04 1.81 -0.18
N ALA A 52 -10.48 0.58 0.09
CA ALA A 52 -10.30 -0.06 1.40
C ALA A 52 -8.82 -0.07 1.84
N CYS A 53 -7.90 -0.35 0.92
CA CYS A 53 -6.47 -0.35 1.24
C CYS A 53 -5.88 1.04 1.36
N ALA A 54 -6.20 1.96 0.44
CA ALA A 54 -5.70 3.32 0.54
C ALA A 54 -6.12 3.99 1.86
N TRP A 55 -7.35 3.75 2.30
CA TRP A 55 -7.87 4.35 3.54
C TRP A 55 -7.25 3.69 4.77
N SER A 56 -7.27 2.36 4.86
CA SER A 56 -6.69 1.65 6.01
C SER A 56 -5.22 1.98 6.20
N TYR A 57 -4.43 2.04 5.12
CA TYR A 57 -3.03 2.43 5.20
C TYR A 57 -2.84 3.88 5.66
N ASN A 58 -3.67 4.82 5.21
CA ASN A 58 -3.58 6.21 5.70
C ASN A 58 -3.86 6.30 7.20
N TRP A 59 -4.90 5.59 7.66
CA TRP A 59 -5.24 5.56 9.08
C TRP A 59 -4.12 4.93 9.92
N ILE A 60 -3.59 3.79 9.49
CA ILE A 60 -2.46 3.11 10.13
C ILE A 60 -1.22 4.01 10.15
N GLY A 61 -0.88 4.65 9.01
CA GLY A 61 0.28 5.55 8.90
C GLY A 61 0.19 6.73 9.87
N LYS A 62 -0.98 7.37 9.99
CA LYS A 62 -1.22 8.43 10.97
C LYS A 62 -1.05 7.94 12.41
N LYS A 63 -1.56 6.74 12.71
CA LYS A 63 -1.43 6.15 14.04
C LYS A 63 0.02 5.80 14.38
N LEU A 64 0.78 5.31 13.41
CA LEU A 64 2.21 5.03 13.59
C LEU A 64 3.04 6.30 13.74
N ALA A 65 2.68 7.39 13.05
CA ALA A 65 3.37 8.67 13.20
C ALA A 65 3.23 9.29 14.61
N GLU A 66 2.23 8.86 15.40
CA GLU A 66 2.07 9.24 16.81
C GLU A 66 3.02 8.45 17.75
N TRP A 67 3.63 7.35 17.27
CA TRP A 67 4.50 6.49 18.08
C TRP A 67 5.90 7.11 18.21
N PRO A 68 6.44 7.30 19.43
CA PRO A 68 7.83 7.73 19.63
C PRO A 68 8.86 6.90 18.84
N GLY A 69 9.71 7.55 18.04
CA GLY A 69 10.76 6.91 17.26
C GLY A 69 10.33 6.39 15.89
N ALA A 70 9.04 6.44 15.54
CA ALA A 70 8.54 5.90 14.27
C ALA A 70 8.95 6.73 13.04
N LEU A 71 9.21 8.04 13.24
CA LEU A 71 9.63 8.95 12.18
C LEU A 71 11.15 9.09 12.10
N GLU A 72 11.88 8.43 13.00
CA GLU A 72 13.35 8.46 13.08
C GLU A 72 13.97 7.11 12.73
N HIS A 73 13.14 6.11 12.41
CA HIS A 73 13.61 4.76 12.12
C HIS A 73 14.13 4.63 10.68
N ASP A 74 15.42 4.32 10.52
CA ASP A 74 16.14 4.24 9.23
C ASP A 74 15.38 3.51 8.10
N LEU A 75 14.77 2.37 8.41
CA LEU A 75 14.01 1.58 7.44
C LEU A 75 12.56 2.03 7.25
N TYR A 76 11.87 2.44 8.31
CA TYR A 76 10.40 2.57 8.32
C TYR A 76 9.90 4.01 8.25
N GLU A 77 10.73 5.01 8.54
CA GLU A 77 10.37 6.44 8.48
C GLU A 77 9.68 6.77 7.16
N ASN A 78 10.30 6.39 6.03
CA ASN A 78 9.79 6.68 4.69
C ASN A 78 8.39 6.09 4.46
N TRP A 79 8.13 4.88 4.96
CA TRP A 79 6.83 4.23 4.84
C TRP A 79 5.79 4.96 5.70
N VAL A 80 6.13 5.28 6.95
CA VAL A 80 5.23 5.99 7.88
C VAL A 80 4.89 7.39 7.34
N GLN A 81 5.88 8.14 6.85
CA GLN A 81 5.68 9.46 6.24
C GLN A 81 4.80 9.38 4.98
N MET A 82 5.05 8.41 4.10
CA MET A 82 4.26 8.25 2.87
C MET A 82 2.78 8.10 3.18
N TYR A 83 2.43 7.18 4.09
CA TYR A 83 1.03 6.89 4.39
C TYR A 83 0.39 7.87 5.36
N SER A 84 1.15 8.59 6.18
CA SER A 84 0.62 9.68 7.02
C SER A 84 0.43 11.01 6.27
N SER A 85 1.00 11.15 5.06
CA SER A 85 0.98 12.40 4.29
C SER A 85 -0.39 12.84 3.77
N GLU A 86 -0.50 14.14 3.49
CA GLU A 86 -1.69 14.77 2.88
C GLU A 86 -1.97 14.31 1.44
N VAL A 87 -0.96 13.78 0.73
CA VAL A 87 -1.13 13.27 -0.64
C VAL A 87 -2.04 12.04 -0.64
N SER A 88 -1.86 11.12 0.32
CA SER A 88 -2.75 9.97 0.50
C SER A 88 -4.18 10.40 0.80
N LEU A 89 -4.37 11.47 1.59
CA LEU A 89 -5.69 12.05 1.89
C LEU A 89 -6.38 12.64 0.65
N LYS A 90 -5.63 13.27 -0.26
CA LYS A 90 -6.21 13.88 -1.47
C LYS A 90 -6.81 12.83 -2.41
N LEU A 91 -6.14 11.68 -2.57
CA LEU A 91 -6.66 10.55 -3.33
C LEU A 91 -7.97 10.05 -2.70
N LEU A 92 -7.99 9.83 -1.39
CA LEU A 92 -9.20 9.39 -0.67
C LEU A 92 -10.37 10.36 -0.83
N LYS A 93 -10.11 11.67 -0.77
CA LYS A 93 -11.15 12.71 -0.94
C LYS A 93 -11.74 12.76 -2.35
N THR A 94 -10.98 12.38 -3.37
CA THR A 94 -11.44 12.44 -4.78
C THR A 94 -12.44 11.34 -5.12
N VAL A 95 -12.35 10.18 -4.44
CA VAL A 95 -13.23 9.02 -4.69
C VAL A 95 -14.38 8.88 -3.69
N SER A 96 -14.42 9.71 -2.65
CA SER A 96 -15.48 9.69 -1.61
C SER A 96 -16.55 10.77 -1.76
N THR A 97 -16.44 11.62 -2.78
CA THR A 97 -17.40 12.67 -3.16
C THR A 97 -18.12 12.31 -4.44
#